data_AF-A0A846Z2H7-F1
#
_entry.id   AF-A0A846Z2H7-F1
#
_cell.length_a   1.000
_cell.length_b   1.000
_cell.length_c   1.000
_cell.angle_alpha   90.00
_cell.angle_beta   90.00
_cell.angle_gamma   90.00
#
_symmetry.space_group_name_H-M   'P 1'
#
loop_
_entity.id
_entity.type
_entity.pdbx_description
1 polymer ?
#
loop_
_entity_poly.entity_id
_entity_poly.type
_entity_poly.pdbx_seq_one_letter_code
_entity_poly.pdbx_strand_id
1 'polypeptide(L)'
;MLPQAAVLGGVVAGSLVVAFRGDPNEAGHYPGCPFLALTGYYCPGCGMTRLVYALTHGDVGAAFGLNPLLFVLLPVFGYLYVRWTVQTARGLPMRTVLFRQPVVYAFLGLVFVYWIVRNLPFAQALAP
;
A
#
# COMPACT_ATOMS: atom_id res chain seq x y z
N MET A 1 -12.96 -18.79 -8.04
CA MET A 1 -12.62 -17.94 -9.20
C MET A 1 -13.30 -16.57 -9.11
N LEU A 2 -14.61 -16.50 -8.84
CA LEU A 2 -15.35 -15.23 -8.69
C LEU A 2 -14.72 -14.22 -7.69
N PRO A 3 -14.36 -14.61 -6.44
CA PRO A 3 -13.80 -13.64 -5.49
C PRO A 3 -12.39 -13.18 -5.87
N GLN A 4 -11.60 -14.04 -6.52
CA GLN A 4 -10.28 -13.68 -7.05
C GLN A 4 -10.38 -12.61 -8.12
N ALA A 5 -11.31 -12.80 -9.08
CA ALA A 5 -11.54 -11.87 -10.17
C ALA A 5 -12.06 -10.51 -9.68
N ALA A 6 -12.92 -10.50 -8.66
CA ALA A 6 -13.40 -9.26 -8.04
C ALA A 6 -12.26 -8.45 -7.39
N VAL A 7 -11.34 -9.13 -6.68
CA VAL A 7 -10.17 -8.47 -6.08
C VAL A 7 -9.25 -7.87 -7.15
N LEU A 8 -8.90 -8.63 -8.19
CA LEU A 8 -8.08 -8.10 -9.29
C LEU A 8 -8.79 -6.97 -10.02
N GLY A 9 -10.07 -7.14 -10.33
CA GLY A 9 -10.88 -6.13 -11.00
C GLY A 9 -10.90 -4.82 -10.20
N GLY A 10 -11.06 -4.90 -8.88
CA GLY A 10 -11.00 -3.73 -7.98
C GLY A 10 -9.62 -3.06 -7.96
N VAL A 11 -8.53 -3.83 -7.88
CA VAL A 11 -7.16 -3.30 -7.89
C VAL A 11 -6.85 -2.62 -9.23
N VAL A 12 -7.22 -3.25 -10.34
CA VAL A 12 -7.03 -2.70 -11.69
C VAL A 12 -7.87 -1.44 -11.87
N ALA A 13 -9.16 -1.48 -11.54
CA ALA A 13 -10.02 -0.31 -11.63
C ALA A 13 -9.51 0.84 -10.77
N GLY A 14 -9.10 0.58 -9.53
CA GLY A 14 -8.55 1.60 -8.64
C GLY A 14 -7.25 2.21 -9.16
N SER A 15 -6.33 1.39 -9.67
CA SER A 15 -5.06 1.87 -10.25
C SER A 15 -5.28 2.66 -11.55
N LEU A 16 -6.21 2.24 -12.41
CA LEU A 16 -6.59 3.01 -13.59
C LEU A 16 -7.23 4.36 -13.22
N VAL A 17 -8.13 4.37 -12.23
CA VAL A 17 -8.71 5.63 -11.74
C VAL A 17 -7.60 6.55 -11.24
N VAL A 18 -6.65 6.07 -10.46
CA VAL A 18 -5.52 6.89 -9.99
C VAL A 18 -4.65 7.37 -11.16
N ALA A 19 -4.39 6.51 -12.16
CA ALA A 19 -3.58 6.87 -13.32
C ALA A 19 -4.22 7.96 -14.20
N PHE A 20 -5.56 7.94 -14.35
CA PHE A 20 -6.26 8.74 -15.35
C PHE A 20 -7.16 9.87 -14.81
N ARG A 21 -7.43 9.93 -13.50
CA ARG A 21 -8.32 10.96 -12.90
C ARG A 21 -7.63 12.31 -12.69
N GLY A 22 -6.32 12.40 -12.93
CA GLY A 22 -5.51 13.60 -12.76
C GLY A 22 -4.34 13.37 -11.81
N ASP A 23 -3.39 14.29 -11.79
CA ASP A 23 -2.17 14.19 -11.00
C ASP A 23 -2.49 14.38 -9.49
N PRO A 24 -2.22 13.39 -8.62
CA PRO A 24 -2.40 13.51 -7.17
C PRO A 24 -1.41 14.44 -6.46
N ASN A 25 -0.44 14.99 -7.20
CA ASN A 25 0.45 16.05 -6.72
C ASN A 25 -0.19 17.44 -6.89
N GLU A 26 -1.19 17.59 -7.75
CA GLU A 26 -1.91 18.84 -7.96
C GLU A 26 -3.19 18.93 -7.10
N ALA A 27 -3.44 20.11 -6.54
CA ALA A 27 -4.65 20.37 -5.77
C ALA A 27 -5.90 20.31 -6.65
N GLY A 28 -6.97 19.69 -6.14
CA GLY A 28 -8.28 19.64 -6.82
C GLY A 28 -8.66 18.29 -7.43
N HIS A 29 -7.71 17.37 -7.63
CA HIS A 29 -8.00 16.06 -8.22
C HIS A 29 -8.40 15.00 -7.18
N TYR A 30 -7.90 15.09 -5.95
CA TYR A 30 -8.15 14.13 -4.87
C TYR A 30 -8.45 14.83 -3.54
N PRO A 31 -9.29 14.23 -2.67
CA PRO A 31 -9.51 14.75 -1.34
C PRO A 31 -8.22 14.70 -0.50
N GLY A 32 -8.03 15.72 0.33
CA GLY A 32 -6.93 15.75 1.30
C GLY A 32 -7.02 14.63 2.34
N CYS A 33 -5.91 14.36 3.02
CA CYS A 33 -5.87 13.34 4.08
C CYS A 33 -6.54 13.86 5.37
N PRO A 34 -7.67 13.27 5.81
CA PRO A 34 -8.36 13.75 7.00
C PRO A 34 -7.55 13.53 8.27
N PHE A 35 -6.77 12.44 8.33
CA PHE A 35 -5.92 12.14 9.49
C PHE A 35 -4.84 13.20 9.70
N LEU A 36 -4.18 13.61 8.61
CA LEU A 36 -3.18 14.69 8.66
C LEU A 36 -3.84 16.02 9.03
N ALA A 37 -5.01 16.33 8.46
CA ALA A 37 -5.74 17.54 8.78
C ALA A 37 -6.18 17.62 10.25
N LEU A 38 -6.54 16.48 10.87
CA LEU A 38 -7.01 16.42 12.25
C LEU A 38 -5.89 16.33 13.28
N THR A 39 -4.81 15.61 12.98
CA THR A 39 -3.76 15.29 13.96
C THR A 39 -2.45 16.02 13.72
N GLY A 40 -2.22 16.53 12.50
CA GLY A 40 -0.92 17.06 12.09
C GLY A 40 0.15 15.99 11.82
N TYR A 41 -0.18 14.70 12.01
CA TYR A 41 0.77 13.59 11.83
C TYR A 41 0.48 12.78 10.56
N TYR A 42 1.53 12.22 9.97
CA TYR A 42 1.41 11.29 8.85
C TYR A 42 1.05 9.89 9.36
N CYS A 43 0.03 9.28 8.78
CA CYS A 43 -0.28 7.87 9.02
C CYS A 43 0.64 6.96 8.17
N PRO A 44 0.76 5.65 8.50
CA PRO A 44 1.61 4.75 7.72
C PRO A 44 1.17 4.62 6.26
N GLY A 45 -0.09 4.91 5.94
CA GLY A 45 -0.66 4.91 4.59
C GLY A 45 -0.52 6.22 3.81
N CYS A 46 -0.01 7.31 4.41
CA CYS A 46 0.17 8.58 3.69
C CYS A 46 1.05 8.41 2.44
N GLY A 47 0.69 9.08 1.34
CA GLY A 47 1.40 9.00 0.06
C GLY A 47 1.03 7.80 -0.82
N MET A 48 0.13 6.90 -0.39
CA MET A 48 -0.27 5.72 -1.17
C MET A 48 -0.83 6.04 -2.56
N THR A 49 -1.67 7.06 -2.69
CA THR A 49 -2.25 7.47 -3.98
C THR A 49 -1.18 7.96 -4.95
N ARG A 50 -0.26 8.82 -4.46
CA ARG A 50 0.89 9.29 -5.24
C ARG A 50 1.85 8.16 -5.60
N LEU A 51 2.09 7.22 -4.68
CA LEU A 51 2.90 6.03 -4.95
C LEU A 51 2.29 5.21 -6.10
N VAL A 52 0.98 4.96 -6.05
CA VAL A 52 0.28 4.21 -7.10
C VAL A 52 0.38 4.95 -8.43
N TYR A 53 0.18 6.27 -8.44
CA TYR A 53 0.34 7.10 -9.62
C TYR A 53 1.77 7.03 -10.19
N ALA A 54 2.80 7.16 -9.36
CA ALA A 54 4.20 7.04 -9.78
C ALA A 54 4.50 5.65 -10.37
N LEU A 55 4.01 4.58 -9.74
CA LEU A 55 4.14 3.22 -10.26
C LEU A 55 3.44 3.02 -11.61
N THR A 56 2.23 3.59 -11.80
CA THR A 56 1.52 3.47 -13.08
C THR A 56 2.20 4.24 -14.21
N HIS A 57 2.98 5.26 -13.88
CA HIS A 57 3.79 6.04 -14.84
C HIS A 57 5.24 5.55 -14.95
N GLY A 58 5.61 4.49 -14.22
CA GLY A 58 6.95 3.88 -14.30
C GLY A 58 8.03 4.57 -13.45
N ASP A 59 7.69 5.54 -12.61
CA ASP A 59 8.64 6.20 -11.72
C ASP A 59 8.78 5.44 -10.40
N VAL A 60 9.66 4.43 -10.43
CA VAL A 60 9.93 3.56 -9.28
C VAL A 60 10.65 4.29 -8.15
N GLY A 61 11.52 5.26 -8.49
CA GLY A 61 12.29 6.04 -7.52
C GLY A 61 11.37 6.95 -6.70
N ALA A 62 10.50 7.71 -7.38
CA ALA A 62 9.49 8.52 -6.72
C ALA A 62 8.53 7.66 -5.90
N ALA A 63 8.07 6.52 -6.45
CA ALA A 63 7.18 5.60 -5.73
C ALA A 63 7.77 5.13 -4.39
N PHE A 64 9.06 4.79 -4.37
CA PHE A 64 9.74 4.41 -3.13
C PHE A 64 9.79 5.56 -2.13
N GLY A 65 10.16 6.77 -2.56
CA GLY A 65 10.23 7.95 -1.68
C GLY A 65 8.87 8.32 -1.06
N LEU A 66 7.78 8.11 -1.81
CA LEU A 66 6.43 8.47 -1.37
C LEU A 66 5.88 7.55 -0.25
N ASN A 67 6.18 6.24 -0.29
CA ASN A 67 5.84 5.33 0.80
C ASN A 67 6.70 4.05 0.74
N PRO A 68 7.89 4.03 1.38
CA PRO A 68 8.79 2.88 1.36
C PRO A 68 8.17 1.60 1.93
N LEU A 69 7.37 1.73 3.00
CA LEU A 69 6.73 0.58 3.65
C LEU A 69 5.79 -0.12 2.67
N LEU A 70 4.89 0.63 2.03
CA LEU A 70 3.94 0.06 1.10
C LEU A 70 4.62 -0.46 -0.17
N PHE A 71 5.65 0.24 -0.66
CA PHE A 71 6.44 -0.20 -1.80
C PHE A 71 7.01 -1.61 -1.57
N VAL A 72 7.55 -1.88 -0.37
CA VAL A 72 8.08 -3.20 -0.01
C VAL A 72 6.99 -4.24 0.23
N LEU A 73 5.81 -3.82 0.75
CA LEU A 73 4.70 -4.74 1.00
C LEU A 73 3.93 -5.14 -0.27
N LEU A 74 3.94 -4.32 -1.32
CA LEU A 74 3.30 -4.62 -2.60
C LEU A 74 3.67 -6.00 -3.18
N PRO A 75 4.95 -6.38 -3.35
CA PRO A 75 5.31 -7.70 -3.85
C PRO A 75 4.90 -8.83 -2.90
N VAL A 76 4.87 -8.59 -1.59
CA VAL A 76 4.40 -9.57 -0.59
C VAL A 76 2.90 -9.84 -0.79
N PHE A 77 2.09 -8.79 -0.93
CA PHE A 77 0.66 -8.94 -1.22
C PHE A 77 0.40 -9.59 -2.58
N GLY A 78 1.17 -9.22 -3.61
CA GLY A 78 1.10 -9.87 -4.93
C GLY A 78 1.40 -11.37 -4.86
N TYR A 79 2.46 -11.76 -4.15
CA TYR A 79 2.80 -13.17 -3.94
C TYR A 79 1.71 -13.93 -3.19
N LEU A 80 1.16 -13.36 -2.11
CA LEU A 80 0.09 -13.98 -1.33
C LEU A 80 -1.18 -14.14 -2.17
N TYR A 81 -1.49 -13.15 -3.01
CA TYR A 81 -2.62 -13.22 -3.92
C TYR A 81 -2.44 -14.35 -4.95
N VAL A 82 -1.26 -14.45 -5.59
CA VAL A 82 -0.94 -15.54 -6.53
C VAL A 82 -0.98 -16.91 -5.85
N ARG A 83 -0.43 -17.01 -4.64
CA ARG A 83 -0.51 -18.25 -3.85
C ARG A 83 -1.95 -18.62 -3.54
N TRP A 84 -2.78 -17.65 -3.16
CA TRP A 84 -4.20 -17.88 -2.89
C TRP A 84 -4.93 -18.39 -4.13
N THR A 85 -4.70 -17.76 -5.29
CA THR A 85 -5.35 -18.16 -6.55
C THR A 85 -4.95 -19.57 -6.96
N VAL A 86 -3.66 -19.90 -6.92
CA VAL A 86 -3.13 -21.23 -7.27
C VAL A 86 -3.66 -22.31 -6.32
N GLN A 87 -3.61 -22.09 -5.01
CA GLN A 87 -4.07 -23.08 -4.03
C GLN A 87 -5.58 -23.31 -4.15
N THR A 88 -6.36 -22.25 -4.34
CA THR A 88 -7.81 -22.38 -4.55
C THR A 88 -8.13 -23.12 -5.85
N ALA A 89 -7.39 -22.84 -6.94
CA ALA A 89 -7.55 -23.55 -8.21
C ALA A 89 -7.19 -25.05 -8.10
N ARG A 90 -6.27 -25.41 -7.21
CA ARG A 90 -5.89 -26.80 -6.90
C ARG A 90 -6.79 -27.48 -5.86
N GLY A 91 -7.80 -26.78 -5.32
CA GLY A 91 -8.67 -27.29 -4.25
C GLY A 91 -7.95 -27.50 -2.91
N LEU A 92 -6.77 -26.90 -2.73
CA LEU A 92 -5.97 -27.04 -1.51
C LEU A 92 -6.28 -25.93 -0.51
N PRO A 93 -6.28 -26.21 0.80
CA PRO A 93 -6.43 -25.17 1.81
C PRO A 93 -5.25 -24.19 1.77
N MET A 94 -5.54 -22.89 1.87
CA MET A 94 -4.51 -21.86 1.99
C MET A 94 -3.98 -21.84 3.42
N ARG A 95 -2.82 -22.47 3.67
CA ARG A 95 -2.07 -22.29 4.91
C ARG A 95 -0.99 -21.24 4.72
N THR A 96 -1.13 -20.13 5.43
CA THR A 96 -0.19 -19.02 5.39
C THR A 96 0.41 -18.77 6.77
N VAL A 97 1.73 -18.79 6.85
CA VAL A 97 2.50 -18.53 8.09
C VAL A 97 2.31 -17.08 8.57
N LEU A 98 1.94 -16.16 7.67
CA LEU A 98 1.70 -14.75 7.97
C LEU A 98 0.59 -14.53 9.01
N PHE A 99 -0.39 -15.44 9.11
CA PHE A 99 -1.45 -15.35 10.11
C PHE A 99 -1.08 -15.97 11.46
N ARG A 100 0.16 -16.44 11.64
CA ARG A 100 0.63 -16.87 12.95
C ARG A 100 0.79 -15.65 13.86
N GLN A 101 0.28 -15.74 15.08
CA GLN A 101 0.34 -14.70 16.11
C GLN A 101 1.68 -13.93 16.18
N PRO A 102 2.87 -14.58 16.25
CA PRO A 102 4.13 -13.85 16.32
C PRO A 102 4.41 -13.00 15.07
N VAL A 103 4.00 -13.46 13.89
CA VAL A 103 4.22 -12.73 12.63
C VAL A 103 3.28 -11.52 12.55
N VAL A 104 2.03 -11.68 13.00
CA VAL A 104 1.07 -10.57 13.08
C VAL A 104 1.58 -9.49 14.04
N TYR A 105 2.05 -9.87 15.24
CA TYR A 105 2.62 -8.91 16.18
C TYR A 105 3.90 -8.24 15.64
N ALA A 106 4.78 -9.00 14.99
CA ALA A 106 5.97 -8.43 14.34
C ALA A 106 5.59 -7.42 13.24
N PHE A 107 4.58 -7.72 12.43
CA PHE A 107 4.08 -6.81 11.40
C PHE A 107 3.47 -5.54 12.02
N LEU A 108 2.64 -5.67 13.04
CA LEU A 108 2.08 -4.52 13.76
C LEU A 108 3.17 -3.66 14.40
N GLY A 109 4.17 -4.29 15.01
CA GLY A 109 5.35 -3.62 15.55
C GLY A 109 6.12 -2.86 14.46
N LEU A 110 6.34 -3.47 13.30
CA LEU A 110 6.99 -2.83 12.15
C LEU A 110 6.21 -1.60 11.68
N VAL A 111 4.89 -1.70 11.51
CA VAL A 111 4.03 -0.58 11.11
C VAL A 111 4.07 0.54 12.14
N PHE A 112 4.07 0.21 13.43
CA PHE A 112 4.14 1.18 14.52
C PHE A 112 5.49 1.90 14.57
N VAL A 113 6.59 1.16 14.46
CA VAL A 113 7.94 1.73 14.36
C VAL A 113 8.05 2.64 13.15
N TYR A 114 7.56 2.20 11.98
CA TYR A 114 7.54 3.02 10.77
C TYR A 114 6.72 4.31 10.97
N TRP A 115 5.56 4.21 11.62
CA TRP A 115 4.72 5.37 11.93
C TRP A 115 5.46 6.37 12.83
N ILE A 116 6.15 5.92 13.87
CA ILE A 116 6.96 6.78 14.73
C ILE A 116 8.09 7.42 13.93
N VAL A 117 8.89 6.61 13.24
CA VAL A 117 10.05 7.08 12.48
C VAL A 117 9.65 8.15 11.47
N ARG A 118 8.56 7.94 10.73
CA ARG A 118 8.09 8.90 9.71
C ARG A 118 7.65 10.26 10.27
N ASN A 119 7.30 10.34 11.55
CA ASN A 119 6.88 11.58 12.21
C ASN A 119 8.04 12.27 12.98
N LEU A 120 9.26 11.73 12.94
CA LEU A 120 10.42 12.34 13.58
C LEU A 120 11.05 13.44 12.70
N PRO A 121 11.56 14.52 13.32
CA PRO A 121 12.07 15.70 12.59
C PRO A 121 13.29 15.43 11.73
N PHE A 122 14.05 14.35 11.99
CA PHE A 122 15.21 13.95 11.18
C PHE A 122 14.85 13.01 10.02
N ALA A 123 13.61 12.52 9.97
CA ALA A 123 13.13 11.55 8.97
C ALA A 123 12.17 12.20 7.97
N GLN A 124 12.36 13.50 7.66
CA GLN A 124 11.57 14.22 6.66
C GLN A 124 11.68 13.60 5.26
N ALA A 125 12.74 12.84 4.98
CA ALA A 125 12.88 12.06 3.75
C ALA A 125 11.79 10.99 3.55
N LEU A 126 11.08 10.60 4.62
CA LEU A 126 9.92 9.71 4.54
C LEU A 126 8.60 10.48 4.47
N ALA A 127 8.57 11.79 4.70
CA ALA A 127 7.37 12.60 4.54
C ALA A 127 7.08 12.81 3.04
N PRO A 128 5.85 12.54 2.57
CA PRO A 128 5.48 12.61 1.15
C PRO A 128 5.08 14.01 0.68
#